data_AF-A0A2B8A5A4-F1
#
_entry.id   AF-A0A2B8A5A4-F1
#
_cell.length_a   1.000
_cell.length_b   1.000
_cell.length_c   1.000
_cell.angle_alpha   90.00
_cell.angle_beta   90.00
_cell.angle_gamma   90.00
#
_symmetry.space_group_name_H-M   'P 1'
#
loop_
_entity.id
_entity.type
_entity.pdbx_description
1 polymer ?
#
loop_
_entity_poly.entity_id
_entity_poly.type
_entity_poly.pdbx_seq_one_letter_code
_entity_poly.pdbx_strand_id
1 'polypeptide(L)'
;MKIVFYSIAIALVCFVAQLFLPWWYAALVCFMGGFFIKRLGIAFVSGLALGWLWLIAALCLDHANHSLLSQKINLLLPANALLLTVLTGCLVGGAACASGAAVKQLITQWRLSKD
;
A
#
# COMPACT_ATOMS: atom_id res chain seq x y z
N MET A 1 13.81 -13.07 0.43
CA MET A 1 13.01 -13.69 -0.65
C MET A 1 11.50 -13.57 -0.41
N LYS A 2 10.94 -14.08 0.70
CA LYS A 2 9.48 -14.05 0.94
C LYS A 2 8.85 -12.65 0.95
N ILE A 3 9.52 -11.65 1.55
CA ILE A 3 9.01 -10.26 1.61
C ILE A 3 8.88 -9.65 0.21
N VAL A 4 9.96 -9.71 -0.56
CA VAL A 4 10.00 -9.19 -1.94
C VAL A 4 8.90 -9.81 -2.79
N PHE A 5 8.68 -11.13 -2.66
CA PHE A 5 7.59 -11.82 -3.36
C PHE A 5 6.21 -11.25 -2.98
N TYR A 6 5.91 -11.09 -1.69
CA TYR A 6 4.63 -10.52 -1.25
C TYR A 6 4.46 -9.06 -1.70
N SER A 7 5.52 -8.24 -1.59
CA SER A 7 5.50 -6.84 -2.05
C SER A 7 5.19 -6.74 -3.54
N ILE A 8 5.85 -7.55 -4.38
CA ILE A 8 5.62 -7.55 -5.83
C ILE A 8 4.19 -8.01 -6.14
N ALA A 9 3.72 -9.07 -5.50
CA ALA A 9 2.36 -9.56 -5.69
C ALA A 9 1.30 -8.51 -5.31
N ILE A 10 1.47 -7.85 -4.15
CA ILE A 10 0.58 -6.77 -3.70
C ILE A 10 0.62 -5.61 -4.69
N ALA A 11 1.80 -5.16 -5.11
CA ALA A 11 1.92 -4.06 -6.07
C ALA A 11 1.23 -4.37 -7.40
N LEU A 12 1.41 -5.58 -7.93
CA LEU A 12 0.81 -5.99 -9.21
C LEU A 12 -0.72 -6.08 -9.11
N VAL A 13 -1.25 -6.67 -8.05
CA VAL A 13 -2.70 -6.76 -7.86
C VAL A 13 -3.30 -5.37 -7.60
N CYS A 14 -2.64 -4.52 -6.81
CA CYS A 14 -3.07 -3.13 -6.60
C CYS A 14 -3.06 -2.35 -7.91
N PHE A 15 -2.01 -2.48 -8.73
CA PHE A 15 -1.92 -1.83 -10.03
C PHE A 15 -3.12 -2.21 -10.91
N VAL A 16 -3.35 -3.51 -11.10
CA VAL A 16 -4.49 -4.00 -11.91
C VAL A 16 -5.83 -3.55 -11.32
N ALA A 17 -6.00 -3.65 -10.00
CA ALA A 17 -7.22 -3.23 -9.33
C ALA A 17 -7.52 -1.74 -9.57
N GLN A 18 -6.51 -0.88 -9.45
CA GLN A 18 -6.67 0.57 -9.61
C GLN A 18 -6.92 1.02 -11.06
N LEU A 19 -6.76 0.15 -12.06
CA LEU A 19 -7.16 0.44 -13.45
C LEU A 19 -8.67 0.41 -13.65
N PHE A 20 -9.40 -0.37 -12.84
CA PHE A 20 -10.85 -0.58 -13.00
C PHE A 20 -11.65 -0.11 -11.78
N LEU A 21 -11.03 -0.04 -10.62
CA LEU A 21 -11.68 0.25 -9.34
C LEU A 21 -11.19 1.60 -8.77
N PRO A 22 -12.02 2.25 -7.95
CA PRO A 22 -11.60 3.42 -7.18
C PRO A 22 -10.36 3.15 -6.32
N TRP A 23 -9.57 4.19 -6.09
CA TRP A 23 -8.27 4.09 -5.40
C TRP A 23 -8.31 3.47 -4.00
N TRP A 24 -9.43 3.59 -3.26
CA TRP A 24 -9.59 3.04 -1.92
C TRP A 24 -9.59 1.50 -1.89
N TYR A 25 -9.88 0.83 -3.01
CA TYR A 25 -9.77 -0.62 -3.11
C TYR A 25 -8.34 -1.14 -2.88
N ALA A 26 -7.32 -0.31 -3.09
CA ALA A 26 -5.94 -0.68 -2.79
C ALA A 26 -5.75 -1.09 -1.32
N ALA A 27 -6.47 -0.45 -0.39
CA ALA A 27 -6.43 -0.84 1.03
C ALA A 27 -6.99 -2.25 1.26
N LEU A 28 -8.10 -2.61 0.59
CA LEU A 28 -8.68 -3.95 0.68
C LEU A 28 -7.74 -5.01 0.10
N VAL A 29 -7.10 -4.73 -1.04
CA VAL A 29 -6.10 -5.62 -1.64
C VAL A 29 -4.92 -5.83 -0.71
N CYS A 30 -4.36 -4.76 -0.12
CA CYS A 30 -3.28 -4.86 0.85
C CYS A 30 -3.69 -5.67 2.10
N PHE A 31 -4.90 -5.47 2.60
CA PHE A 31 -5.44 -6.26 3.72
C PHE A 31 -5.52 -7.75 3.39
N MET A 32 -6.06 -8.10 2.22
CA MET A 32 -6.13 -9.48 1.75
C MET A 32 -4.73 -10.09 1.58
N GLY A 33 -3.77 -9.34 1.03
CA GLY A 33 -2.37 -9.77 0.94
C GLY A 33 -1.75 -10.05 2.31
N GLY A 34 -1.99 -9.17 3.27
CA GLY A 34 -1.55 -9.31 4.66
C GLY A 34 -2.08 -10.56 5.36
N PHE A 35 -3.29 -11.00 5.01
CA PHE A 35 -3.89 -12.22 5.55
C PHE A 35 -3.04 -13.47 5.24
N PHE A 36 -2.19 -13.48 4.22
CA PHE A 36 -1.33 -14.64 3.96
C PHE A 36 -0.01 -14.61 4.76
N ILE A 37 0.34 -13.48 5.37
CA ILE A 37 1.62 -13.25 6.03
C ILE A 37 1.52 -13.55 7.53
N LYS A 38 2.47 -14.35 8.06
CA LYS A 38 2.45 -14.76 9.47
C LYS A 38 2.98 -13.71 10.45
N ARG A 39 3.97 -12.91 10.04
CA ARG A 39 4.66 -11.94 10.91
C ARG A 39 4.16 -10.52 10.62
N LEU A 40 3.69 -9.83 11.66
CA LEU A 40 3.09 -8.50 11.55
C LEU A 40 4.04 -7.47 10.92
N GLY A 41 5.30 -7.41 11.38
CA GLY A 41 6.30 -6.49 10.81
C GLY A 41 6.63 -6.78 9.35
N ILE A 42 6.62 -8.06 8.94
CA ILE A 42 6.80 -8.42 7.53
C ILE A 42 5.59 -7.99 6.71
N ALA A 43 4.37 -8.12 7.25
CA ALA A 43 3.15 -7.68 6.56
C ALA A 43 3.16 -6.16 6.34
N PHE A 44 3.48 -5.39 7.37
CA PHE A 44 3.60 -3.93 7.25
C PHE A 44 4.61 -3.52 6.17
N VAL A 45 5.84 -4.05 6.23
CA VAL A 45 6.88 -3.75 5.24
C VAL A 45 6.48 -4.21 3.83
N SER A 46 5.78 -5.34 3.72
CA SER A 46 5.30 -5.82 2.41
C SER A 46 4.27 -4.87 1.81
N GLY A 47 3.40 -4.29 2.64
CA GLY A 47 2.36 -3.33 2.24
C GLY A 47 2.88 -1.96 1.81
N LEU A 48 4.12 -1.60 2.18
CA LEU A 48 4.78 -0.37 1.67
C LEU A 48 4.93 -0.35 0.15
N ALA A 49 4.79 -1.51 -0.50
CA ALA A 49 4.76 -1.65 -1.94
C ALA A 49 3.70 -0.75 -2.62
N LEU A 50 2.59 -0.43 -1.93
CA LEU A 50 1.58 0.49 -2.44
C LEU A 50 2.14 1.93 -2.59
N GLY A 51 2.90 2.42 -1.62
CA GLY A 51 3.52 3.74 -1.70
C GLY A 51 4.58 3.81 -2.81
N TRP A 52 5.34 2.73 -3.01
CA TRP A 52 6.28 2.63 -4.14
C TRP A 52 5.57 2.61 -5.49
N LEU A 53 4.46 1.88 -5.61
CA LEU A 53 3.62 1.88 -6.82
C LEU A 53 3.13 3.30 -7.13
N TRP A 54 2.64 4.01 -6.11
CA TRP A 54 2.16 5.39 -6.27
C TRP A 54 3.27 6.38 -6.56
N LEU A 55 4.48 6.19 -6.01
CA LEU A 55 5.65 7.01 -6.37
C LEU A 55 5.93 6.91 -7.88
N ILE A 56 5.99 5.68 -8.40
CA ILE A 56 6.26 5.46 -9.84
C ILE A 56 5.16 6.11 -10.68
N ALA A 57 3.89 5.87 -10.34
CA ALA A 57 2.77 6.47 -11.05
C ALA A 57 2.80 8.02 -11.00
N ALA A 58 3.06 8.59 -9.82
CA ALA A 58 3.14 10.03 -9.65
C ALA A 58 4.29 10.65 -10.44
N LEU A 59 5.47 10.02 -10.47
CA LEU A 59 6.61 10.48 -11.27
C LEU A 59 6.32 10.43 -12.77
N CYS A 60 5.69 9.35 -13.26
CA CYS A 60 5.29 9.26 -14.67
C CYS A 60 4.30 10.37 -15.04
N LEU A 61 3.30 10.62 -14.21
CA LEU A 61 2.30 11.66 -14.41
C LEU A 61 2.87 13.08 -14.27
N ASP A 62 3.80 13.28 -13.34
CA ASP A 62 4.46 14.57 -13.14
C ASP A 62 5.33 14.93 -14.34
N HIS A 63 6.13 13.98 -14.83
CA HIS A 63 6.98 14.17 -16.01
C HIS A 63 6.15 14.43 -17.27
N ALA A 64 5.06 13.68 -17.48
CA ALA A 64 4.15 13.88 -18.61
C ALA A 64 3.46 15.25 -18.61
N ASN A 65 3.31 15.88 -17.44
CA ASN A 65 2.72 17.20 -17.27
C ASN A 65 3.75 18.33 -17.09
N HIS A 66 5.04 18.08 -17.34
CA HIS A 66 6.13 19.04 -17.08
C HIS A 66 6.07 19.67 -15.68
N SER A 67 5.65 18.89 -14.68
CA SER A 67 5.51 19.29 -13.27
C SER A 67 4.54 20.44 -12.98
N LEU A 68 3.68 20.81 -13.95
CA LEU A 68 2.79 21.97 -13.86
C LEU A 68 1.78 21.84 -12.70
N LEU A 69 1.23 20.63 -12.50
CA LEU A 69 0.27 20.36 -11.44
C LEU A 69 0.93 20.35 -10.06
N SER A 70 2.07 19.68 -9.93
CA SER A 70 2.83 19.64 -8.67
C SER A 70 3.28 21.03 -8.23
N GLN A 71 3.69 21.90 -9.15
CA GLN A 71 4.01 23.30 -8.84
C GLN A 71 2.79 24.06 -8.29
N LYS A 72 1.62 23.91 -8.91
CA LYS A 72 0.38 24.53 -8.40
C LYS A 72 0.01 24.03 -7.01
N ILE A 73 0.14 22.73 -6.75
CA ILE A 73 -0.13 22.16 -5.44
C ILE A 73 0.88 22.66 -4.39
N ASN A 74 2.16 22.74 -4.74
CA ASN A 74 3.20 23.26 -3.84
C ASN A 74 3.01 24.74 -3.48
N LEU A 75 2.27 25.52 -4.28
CA LEU A 75 1.89 26.90 -3.93
C LEU A 75 0.74 26.94 -2.91
N LEU A 76 -0.14 25.94 -2.90
CA LEU A 76 -1.30 25.85 -2.01
C LEU A 76 -0.99 25.13 -0.70
N LEU A 77 -0.08 24.15 -0.76
CA LEU A 77 0.34 23.33 0.35
C LEU A 77 1.85 23.56 0.58
N PRO A 78 2.29 23.96 1.78
CA PRO A 78 3.70 24.11 2.12
C PRO A 78 4.38 22.74 2.32
N ALA A 79 4.10 21.79 1.43
CA ALA A 79 4.56 20.41 1.49
C ALA A 79 4.71 19.85 0.07
N ASN A 80 5.70 18.97 -0.11
CA ASN A 80 5.95 18.34 -1.40
C ASN A 80 4.83 17.33 -1.73
N ALA A 81 4.08 17.59 -2.79
CA ALA A 81 2.95 16.76 -3.23
C ALA A 81 3.33 15.29 -3.49
N LEU A 82 4.53 15.03 -4.04
CA LEU A 82 5.02 13.68 -4.28
C LEU A 82 5.28 12.96 -2.96
N LEU A 83 5.94 13.62 -2.01
CA LEU A 83 6.21 13.05 -0.69
C LEU A 83 4.92 12.67 0.03
N LEU A 84 3.91 13.54 0.00
CA LEU A 84 2.59 13.26 0.57
C LEU A 84 1.93 12.04 -0.08
N THR A 85 2.02 11.91 -1.41
CA THR A 85 1.47 10.77 -2.15
C THR A 85 2.15 9.45 -1.75
N VAL A 86 3.48 9.45 -1.62
CA VAL A 86 4.21 8.25 -1.20
C VAL A 86 3.90 7.90 0.25
N LEU A 87 3.92 8.88 1.16
CA LEU A 87 3.66 8.63 2.58
C LEU A 87 2.25 8.11 2.81
N THR A 88 1.25 8.67 2.12
CA THR A 88 -0.13 8.18 2.20
C THR A 88 -0.24 6.74 1.69
N GLY A 89 0.33 6.42 0.52
CA GLY A 89 0.33 5.06 -0.02
C GLY A 89 1.07 4.05 0.89
N CYS A 90 2.22 4.44 1.44
CA CYS A 90 2.99 3.62 2.39
C CYS A 90 2.22 3.34 3.67
N LEU A 91 1.65 4.38 4.29
CA LEU A 91 0.91 4.23 5.55
C LEU A 91 -0.38 3.43 5.35
N VAL A 92 -1.15 3.73 4.31
CA VAL A 92 -2.39 3.00 4.00
C VAL A 92 -2.09 1.54 3.67
N GLY A 93 -1.16 1.28 2.76
CA GLY A 93 -0.81 -0.08 2.35
C GLY A 93 -0.18 -0.90 3.48
N GLY A 94 0.76 -0.30 4.22
CA GLY A 94 1.41 -0.92 5.37
C GLY A 94 0.43 -1.24 6.50
N ALA A 95 -0.40 -0.27 6.90
CA ALA A 95 -1.39 -0.47 7.95
C ALA A 95 -2.44 -1.51 7.56
N ALA A 96 -2.99 -1.44 6.33
CA ALA A 96 -3.98 -2.41 5.88
C ALA A 96 -3.42 -3.84 5.85
N CYS A 97 -2.20 -4.02 5.35
CA CYS A 97 -1.52 -5.32 5.32
C CYS A 97 -1.24 -5.84 6.75
N ALA A 98 -0.81 -4.98 7.67
CA ALA A 98 -0.64 -5.34 9.07
C ALA A 98 -1.97 -5.75 9.72
N SER A 99 -3.06 -5.04 9.46
CA SER A 99 -4.40 -5.40 9.93
C SER A 99 -4.84 -6.78 9.43
N GLY A 100 -4.61 -7.10 8.16
CA GLY A 100 -4.91 -8.42 7.60
C GLY A 100 -4.15 -9.55 8.29
N ALA A 101 -2.87 -9.34 8.58
CA ALA A 101 -2.05 -10.30 9.32
C ALA A 101 -2.51 -10.45 10.79
N ALA A 102 -2.87 -9.34 11.45
CA ALA A 102 -3.38 -9.35 12.83
C ALA A 102 -4.70 -10.15 12.93
N VAL A 103 -5.63 -9.94 12.00
CA VAL A 103 -6.89 -10.69 11.96
C VAL A 103 -6.65 -12.19 11.86
N LYS A 104 -5.74 -12.63 10.98
CA LYS A 104 -5.37 -14.06 10.92
C LYS A 104 -4.78 -14.59 12.21
N GLN A 105 -3.91 -13.82 12.87
CA GLN A 105 -3.32 -14.23 14.14
C GLN A 105 -4.40 -14.41 15.22
N LEU A 106 -5.33 -13.46 15.32
CA LEU A 106 -6.47 -13.54 16.24
C LEU A 106 -7.35 -14.76 15.98
N ILE A 107 -7.69 -15.02 14.71
CA ILE A 107 -8.46 -16.22 14.32
C ILE A 107 -7.73 -17.50 14.72
N THR A 108 -6.41 -17.55 14.52
CA THR A 108 -5.59 -18.72 14.85
C THR A 108 -5.52 -18.94 16.36
N GLN A 109 -5.31 -17.88 17.14
CA GLN A 109 -5.28 -17.93 18.61
C GLN A 109 -6.62 -18.35 19.19
N TRP A 110 -7.73 -17.80 18.68
CA TRP A 110 -9.07 -18.16 19.13
C TRP A 110 -9.39 -19.63 18.89
N ARG A 111 -8.93 -20.19 17.76
CA ARG A 111 -9.08 -21.63 17.49
C ARG A 111 -8.32 -22.49 18.49
N LEU A 112 -7.07 -22.14 18.78
CA LEU A 112 -6.24 -22.87 19.75
C LEU A 112 -6.77 -22.80 21.19
N SER A 113 -7.54 -21.77 21.55
CA SER A 113 -8.16 -21.70 22.88
C SER A 113 -9.36 -22.62 23.08
N LYS A 114 -9.90 -23.22 22.00
CA LYS A 114 -11.06 -24.12 22.05
C LYS A 114 -10.69 -25.61 22.06
N ASP A 115 -9.45 -25.93 21.70
CA ASP A 115 -8.89 -27.29 21.70
C ASP A 115 -8.21 -27.57 23.05
#